data_AF-A0A3D3CUQ5-F1
#
_entry.id   AF-A0A3D3CUQ5-F1
#
_cell.length_a   1.000
_cell.length_b   1.000
_cell.length_c   1.000
_cell.angle_alpha   90.00
_cell.angle_beta   90.00
_cell.angle_gamma   90.00
#
_symmetry.space_group_name_H-M   'P 1'
#
loop_
_entity.id
_entity.type
_entity.pdbx_description
1 polymer ?
#
loop_
_entity_poly.entity_id
_entity_poly.type
_entity_poly.pdbx_seq_one_letter_code
_entity_poly.pdbx_strand_id
1 'polypeptide(L)'
;PDLMPGDVIGSSIFNPREMLFQFRPGPIFSNIVLIDEINRAPAKTQAALFEVMEERQITVDGQTMRMQKPFLVIATQNPIEQEGTYHLPEAQLDRFLFKIKVDYPSEPDEVIVVTKHHLHAGGGMGEMVQPVLNAAGIENLRRLVSGIHMEEKLIQFIVAVVASTRQHKSIYLGASPRASIGVLQSSKAIAAMNGRDFVVPEDI
;
A
#
# COMPACT_ATOMS: atom_id res chain seq x y z
N PRO A 1 -20.44 0.71 -13.38
CA PRO A 1 -21.04 1.07 -12.07
C PRO A 1 -20.02 1.86 -11.26
N ASP A 2 -20.32 3.11 -10.94
CA ASP A 2 -19.38 3.99 -10.22
C ASP A 2 -19.27 3.54 -8.76
N LEU A 3 -18.05 3.18 -8.34
CA LEU A 3 -17.75 2.73 -6.99
C LEU A 3 -18.04 3.86 -6.00
N MET A 4 -18.95 3.64 -5.04
CA MET A 4 -19.29 4.62 -4.02
C MET A 4 -18.40 4.45 -2.77
N PRO A 5 -18.19 5.49 -1.95
CA PRO A 5 -17.42 5.37 -0.71
C PRO A 5 -17.95 4.27 0.22
N GLY A 6 -19.28 4.12 0.30
CA GLY A 6 -19.94 3.10 1.11
C GLY A 6 -19.71 1.66 0.63
N ASP A 7 -19.42 1.45 -0.66
CA ASP A 7 -19.10 0.12 -1.19
C ASP A 7 -17.72 -0.37 -0.72
N VAL A 8 -16.83 0.57 -0.36
CA VAL A 8 -15.46 0.32 0.08
C VAL A 8 -15.36 0.30 1.60
N ILE A 9 -15.89 1.34 2.24
CA ILE A 9 -15.83 1.54 3.69
C ILE A 9 -16.86 0.67 4.40
N GLY A 10 -18.01 0.46 3.80
CA GLY A 10 -19.18 -0.11 4.47
C GLY A 10 -20.28 0.94 4.64
N SER A 11 -21.45 0.46 5.02
CA SER A 11 -22.64 1.29 5.17
C SER A 11 -23.50 0.82 6.34
N SER A 12 -24.25 1.75 6.92
CA SER A 12 -25.23 1.46 7.96
C SER A 12 -26.53 1.00 7.32
N ILE A 13 -26.91 -0.25 7.58
CA ILE A 13 -28.14 -0.85 7.08
C ILE A 13 -29.16 -0.90 8.21
N PHE A 14 -30.37 -0.41 7.95
CA PHE A 14 -31.46 -0.51 8.93
C PHE A 14 -31.84 -1.98 9.14
N ASN A 15 -31.77 -2.45 10.39
CA ASN A 15 -32.24 -3.77 10.80
C ASN A 15 -33.68 -3.66 11.32
N PRO A 16 -34.70 -4.11 10.57
CA PRO A 16 -36.10 -3.97 10.98
C PRO A 16 -36.46 -4.77 12.24
N ARG A 17 -35.69 -5.82 12.58
CA ARG A 17 -35.94 -6.62 13.78
C ARG A 17 -35.53 -5.91 15.06
N GLU A 18 -34.43 -5.16 15.01
CA GLU A 18 -33.87 -4.45 16.16
C GLU A 18 -34.28 -2.97 16.17
N MET A 19 -34.92 -2.48 15.11
CA MET A 19 -35.22 -1.07 14.86
C MET A 19 -34.01 -0.15 15.03
N LEU A 20 -32.83 -0.65 14.65
CA LEU A 20 -31.55 0.05 14.77
C LEU A 20 -30.78 -0.01 13.45
N PHE A 21 -29.97 1.01 13.19
CA PHE A 21 -29.00 0.98 12.11
C PHE A 21 -27.79 0.14 12.54
N GLN A 22 -27.48 -0.89 11.76
CA GLN A 22 -26.33 -1.75 11.99
C GLN A 22 -25.28 -1.48 10.92
N PHE A 23 -24.08 -1.09 11.34
CA PHE A 23 -22.96 -0.92 10.42
C PHE A 23 -22.53 -2.26 9.82
N ARG A 24 -22.42 -2.32 8.50
CA ARG A 24 -21.85 -3.45 7.77
C ARG A 24 -20.47 -3.03 7.24
N PRO A 25 -19.37 -3.62 7.74
CA PRO A 25 -18.03 -3.28 7.30
C PRO A 25 -17.84 -3.63 5.83
N GLY A 26 -17.23 -2.71 5.09
CA GLY A 26 -16.85 -2.93 3.70
C GLY A 26 -15.55 -3.73 3.54
N PRO A 27 -15.13 -4.00 2.29
CA PRO A 27 -13.93 -4.79 1.98
C PRO A 27 -12.62 -4.17 2.49
N ILE A 28 -12.60 -2.87 2.83
CA ILE A 28 -11.43 -2.20 3.41
C ILE A 28 -11.03 -2.79 4.77
N PHE A 29 -11.93 -3.48 5.48
CA PHE A 29 -11.64 -4.16 6.74
C PHE A 29 -10.92 -5.50 6.52
N SER A 30 -9.73 -5.46 5.90
CA SER A 30 -8.86 -6.59 5.60
C SER A 30 -7.40 -6.24 5.91
N ASN A 31 -6.53 -7.23 6.09
CA ASN A 31 -5.09 -6.98 6.27
C ASN A 31 -4.39 -6.52 4.99
N ILE A 32 -4.82 -7.03 3.84
CA ILE A 32 -4.31 -6.65 2.52
C ILE A 32 -5.50 -6.25 1.67
N VAL A 33 -5.45 -5.03 1.13
CA VAL A 33 -6.49 -4.47 0.27
C VAL A 33 -5.86 -4.16 -1.08
N LEU A 34 -6.34 -4.84 -2.11
CA LEU A 34 -6.01 -4.55 -3.50
C LEU A 34 -7.11 -3.65 -4.08
N ILE A 35 -6.74 -2.44 -4.49
CA ILE A 35 -7.62 -1.49 -5.17
C ILE A 35 -7.23 -1.51 -6.64
N ASP A 36 -8.02 -2.22 -7.43
CA ASP A 36 -7.78 -2.30 -8.85
C ASP A 36 -8.28 -1.01 -9.54
N GLU A 37 -7.44 -0.43 -10.40
CA GLU A 37 -7.68 0.78 -11.17
C GLU A 37 -8.23 1.93 -10.31
N ILE A 38 -7.47 2.33 -9.27
CA ILE A 38 -7.89 3.39 -8.32
C ILE A 38 -8.25 4.71 -9.03
N ASN A 39 -7.69 4.95 -10.22
CA ASN A 39 -7.99 6.10 -11.07
C ASN A 39 -9.37 6.03 -11.74
N ARG A 40 -10.10 4.92 -11.68
CA ARG A 40 -11.50 4.84 -12.15
C ARG A 40 -12.51 5.17 -11.06
N ALA A 41 -12.09 5.16 -9.80
CA ALA A 41 -12.97 5.52 -8.70
C ALA A 41 -13.21 7.05 -8.68
N PRO A 42 -14.44 7.52 -8.44
CA PRO A 42 -14.73 8.94 -8.27
C PRO A 42 -13.89 9.58 -7.16
N ALA A 43 -13.63 10.88 -7.27
CA ALA A 43 -12.81 11.63 -6.31
C ALA A 43 -13.26 11.49 -4.84
N LYS A 44 -14.58 11.37 -4.59
CA LYS A 44 -15.11 11.14 -3.22
C LYS A 44 -14.69 9.78 -2.66
N THR A 45 -14.71 8.74 -3.48
CA THR A 45 -14.31 7.38 -3.09
C THR A 45 -12.81 7.29 -2.88
N GLN A 46 -12.03 7.94 -3.75
CA GLN A 46 -10.58 8.09 -3.58
C GLN A 46 -10.25 8.82 -2.27
N ALA A 47 -10.91 9.94 -1.98
CA ALA A 47 -10.66 10.70 -0.74
C ALA A 47 -10.93 9.84 0.50
N ALA A 48 -12.03 9.09 0.51
CA ALA A 48 -12.38 8.21 1.60
C ALA A 48 -11.33 7.09 1.78
N LEU A 49 -10.84 6.49 0.70
CA LEU A 49 -9.74 5.51 0.71
C LEU A 49 -8.45 6.10 1.30
N PHE A 50 -8.06 7.30 0.87
CA PHE A 50 -6.85 7.95 1.35
C PHE A 50 -6.93 8.35 2.82
N GLU A 51 -8.12 8.70 3.31
CA GLU A 51 -8.36 8.93 4.73
C GLU A 51 -8.10 7.65 5.54
N VAL A 52 -8.65 6.50 5.12
CA VAL A 52 -8.38 5.22 5.79
C VAL A 52 -6.91 4.83 5.72
N MET A 53 -6.26 5.10 4.59
CA MET A 53 -4.83 4.85 4.43
C MET A 53 -3.99 5.67 5.39
N GLU A 54 -4.37 6.92 5.64
CA GLU A 54 -3.62 7.82 6.51
C GLU A 54 -3.89 7.54 7.99
N GLU A 55 -5.17 7.54 8.36
CA GLU A 55 -5.60 7.52 9.76
C GLU A 55 -5.69 6.08 10.31
N ARG A 56 -5.70 5.07 9.44
CA ARG A 56 -5.85 3.65 9.80
C ARG A 56 -7.09 3.39 10.66
N GLN A 57 -8.12 4.22 10.48
CA GLN A 57 -9.41 4.12 11.14
C GLN A 57 -10.49 4.72 10.25
N ILE A 58 -11.73 4.39 10.57
CA ILE A 58 -12.93 4.85 9.88
C ILE A 58 -13.90 5.32 10.95
N THR A 59 -14.56 6.46 10.75
CA THR A 59 -15.63 6.91 11.63
C THR A 59 -16.95 6.98 10.86
N VAL A 60 -17.94 6.19 11.30
CA VAL A 60 -19.29 6.18 10.73
C VAL A 60 -20.29 6.27 11.88
N ASP A 61 -21.28 7.16 11.75
CA ASP A 61 -22.35 7.37 12.74
C ASP A 61 -21.84 7.56 14.19
N GLY A 62 -20.72 8.26 14.34
CA GLY A 62 -20.10 8.54 15.64
C GLY A 62 -19.30 7.38 16.24
N GLN A 63 -19.22 6.23 15.56
CA GLN A 63 -18.39 5.10 15.98
C GLN A 63 -17.10 5.04 15.15
N THR A 64 -15.96 5.06 15.84
CA THR A 64 -14.65 4.93 15.21
C THR A 64 -14.15 3.49 15.29
N MET A 65 -13.84 2.92 14.13
CA MET A 65 -13.32 1.57 13.97
C MET A 65 -11.89 1.62 13.44
N ARG A 66 -10.96 0.96 14.14
CA ARG A 66 -9.55 0.90 13.72
C ARG A 66 -9.30 -0.31 12.81
N MET A 67 -8.42 -0.13 11.83
CA MET A 67 -7.99 -1.22 10.96
C MET A 67 -7.13 -2.23 11.74
N GLN A 68 -7.33 -3.51 11.48
CA GLN A 68 -6.51 -4.56 12.08
C GLN A 68 -5.10 -4.53 11.48
N LYS A 69 -4.08 -4.77 12.32
CA LYS A 69 -2.68 -4.83 11.88
C LYS A 69 -2.30 -6.28 11.49
N PRO A 70 -1.46 -6.49 10.47
CA PRO A 70 -0.94 -5.49 9.53
C PRO A 70 -2.02 -4.98 8.58
N PHE A 71 -1.90 -3.74 8.10
CA PHE A 71 -2.82 -3.15 7.13
C PHE A 71 -2.01 -2.58 5.96
N LEU A 72 -2.13 -3.20 4.79
CA LEU A 72 -1.44 -2.84 3.57
C LEU A 72 -2.45 -2.58 2.46
N VAL A 73 -2.27 -1.44 1.78
CA VAL A 73 -3.05 -1.10 0.59
C VAL A 73 -2.13 -1.17 -0.62
N ILE A 74 -2.54 -1.95 -1.61
CA ILE A 74 -1.92 -2.05 -2.93
C ILE A 74 -2.93 -1.46 -3.90
N ALA A 75 -2.51 -0.49 -4.72
CA ALA A 75 -3.37 0.11 -5.71
C ALA A 75 -2.73 -0.01 -7.09
N THR A 76 -3.52 -0.39 -8.09
CA THR A 76 -3.10 -0.40 -9.50
C THR A 76 -3.64 0.86 -10.17
N GLN A 77 -2.88 1.36 -11.14
CA GLN A 77 -3.29 2.49 -11.98
C GLN A 77 -3.11 2.06 -13.43
N ASN A 78 -4.17 2.14 -14.22
CA ASN A 78 -4.05 1.92 -15.65
C ASN A 78 -3.49 3.20 -16.32
N PRO A 79 -2.33 3.15 -16.98
CA PRO A 79 -1.70 4.33 -17.57
C PRO A 79 -2.39 4.79 -18.87
N ILE A 80 -3.19 3.93 -19.50
CA ILE A 80 -3.90 4.26 -20.73
C ILE A 80 -5.20 4.98 -20.34
N GLU A 81 -5.27 6.29 -20.63
CA GLU A 81 -6.47 7.10 -20.42
C GLU A 81 -7.57 6.65 -21.39
N GLN A 82 -8.44 5.76 -20.94
CA GLN A 82 -9.74 5.52 -21.57
C GLN A 82 -10.79 6.44 -20.91
N GLU A 83 -11.92 6.68 -21.58
CA GLU A 83 -13.01 7.48 -21.02
C GLU A 83 -13.38 7.03 -19.60
N GLY A 84 -13.48 7.98 -18.66
CA GLY A 84 -13.90 7.71 -17.28
C GLY A 84 -12.78 7.53 -16.25
N THR A 85 -11.57 8.04 -16.49
CA THR A 85 -10.50 8.09 -15.47
C THR A 85 -10.41 9.46 -14.77
N TYR A 86 -10.22 9.43 -13.45
CA TYR A 86 -9.94 10.57 -12.58
C TYR A 86 -8.43 10.62 -12.27
N HIS A 87 -7.81 11.75 -12.61
CA HIS A 87 -6.39 11.98 -12.31
C HIS A 87 -6.16 11.96 -10.80
N LEU A 88 -5.13 11.24 -10.35
CA LEU A 88 -4.71 11.21 -8.95
C LEU A 88 -3.72 12.35 -8.70
N PRO A 89 -4.08 13.37 -7.88
CA PRO A 89 -3.15 14.44 -7.54
C PRO A 89 -1.89 13.89 -6.88
N GLU A 90 -0.74 14.54 -7.10
CA GLU A 90 0.56 14.13 -6.55
C GLU A 90 0.53 14.06 -5.02
N ALA A 91 -0.23 14.96 -4.38
CA ALA A 91 -0.44 14.95 -2.94
C ALA A 91 -1.12 13.66 -2.44
N GLN A 92 -1.95 13.01 -3.26
CA GLN A 92 -2.55 11.71 -2.93
C GLN A 92 -1.55 10.57 -3.14
N LEU A 93 -0.79 10.62 -4.23
CA LEU A 93 0.25 9.63 -4.54
C LEU A 93 1.37 9.61 -3.47
N ASP A 94 1.67 10.74 -2.86
CA ASP A 94 2.68 10.88 -1.77
C ASP A 94 2.35 10.05 -0.51
N ARG A 95 1.14 9.49 -0.41
CA ARG A 95 0.76 8.56 0.67
C ARG A 95 1.20 7.12 0.43
N PHE A 96 1.60 6.77 -0.80
CA PHE A 96 2.17 5.47 -1.10
C PHE A 96 3.68 5.47 -0.88
N LEU A 97 4.18 4.43 -0.23
CA LEU A 97 5.62 4.27 0.00
C LEU A 97 6.40 4.05 -1.31
N PHE A 98 5.82 3.27 -2.23
CA PHE A 98 6.43 2.95 -3.52
C PHE A 98 5.43 3.12 -4.65
N LYS A 99 5.92 3.66 -5.77
CA LYS A 99 5.26 3.57 -7.08
C LYS A 99 6.08 2.62 -7.95
N ILE A 100 5.54 1.44 -8.20
CA ILE A 100 6.21 0.41 -9.00
C ILE A 100 5.67 0.50 -10.43
N LYS A 101 6.57 0.66 -11.40
CA LYS A 101 6.23 0.47 -12.82
C LYS A 101 6.44 -0.99 -13.16
N VAL A 102 5.37 -1.65 -13.58
CA VAL A 102 5.40 -3.06 -13.97
C VAL A 102 5.36 -3.11 -15.49
N ASP A 103 6.47 -3.54 -16.09
CA ASP A 103 6.55 -3.81 -17.52
C ASP A 103 6.18 -5.27 -17.80
N TYR A 104 6.01 -5.61 -19.08
CA TYR A 104 5.81 -7.00 -19.48
C TYR A 104 7.02 -7.86 -19.11
N PRO A 105 6.81 -9.13 -18.71
CA PRO A 105 7.91 -10.05 -18.48
C PRO A 105 8.75 -10.23 -19.74
N SER A 106 10.02 -10.61 -19.57
CA SER A 106 10.84 -11.02 -20.71
C SER A 106 10.27 -12.30 -21.35
N GLU A 107 10.51 -12.52 -22.64
CA GLU A 107 10.09 -13.77 -23.32
C GLU A 107 10.44 -15.05 -22.52
N PRO A 108 11.66 -15.25 -21.97
CA PRO A 108 11.94 -16.44 -21.18
C PRO A 108 11.14 -16.52 -19.87
N ASP A 109 10.89 -15.39 -19.19
CA ASP A 109 10.05 -15.36 -17.99
C ASP A 109 8.59 -15.66 -18.31
N GLU A 110 8.08 -15.13 -19.43
CA GLU A 110 6.73 -15.37 -19.91
C GLU A 110 6.53 -16.85 -20.28
N VAL A 111 7.50 -17.47 -20.94
CA VAL A 111 7.50 -18.93 -21.20
C VAL A 111 7.40 -19.72 -19.90
N ILE A 112 8.11 -19.32 -18.84
CA ILE A 112 8.02 -19.99 -17.53
C ILE A 112 6.60 -19.84 -16.95
N VAL A 113 6.03 -18.65 -16.99
CA VAL A 113 4.67 -18.38 -16.47
C VAL A 113 3.63 -19.21 -17.23
N VAL A 114 3.67 -19.16 -18.57
CA VAL A 114 2.74 -19.90 -19.44
C VAL A 114 2.90 -21.41 -19.25
N THR A 115 4.13 -21.91 -19.17
CA THR A 115 4.41 -23.33 -18.95
C THR A 115 3.87 -23.79 -17.59
N LYS A 116 4.12 -23.03 -16.51
CA LYS A 116 3.57 -23.33 -15.18
C LYS A 116 2.06 -23.36 -15.21
N HIS A 117 1.42 -22.38 -15.85
CA HIS A 117 -0.03 -22.33 -15.96
C HIS A 117 -0.59 -23.53 -16.77
N HIS A 118 0.05 -23.89 -17.89
CA HIS A 118 -0.33 -25.04 -18.71
C HIS A 118 -0.26 -26.36 -17.92
N LEU A 119 0.83 -26.57 -17.18
CA LEU A 119 1.02 -27.79 -16.36
C LEU A 119 0.05 -27.89 -15.19
N HIS A 120 -0.50 -26.77 -14.70
CA HIS A 120 -1.37 -26.69 -13.52
C HIS A 120 -2.82 -26.33 -13.87
N ALA A 121 -3.24 -26.55 -15.12
CA ALA A 121 -4.57 -26.19 -15.64
C ALA A 121 -5.77 -26.90 -14.93
N GLY A 122 -5.51 -27.79 -13.97
CA GLY A 122 -6.53 -28.49 -13.17
C GLY A 122 -6.94 -27.82 -11.85
N GLY A 123 -6.35 -26.67 -11.48
CA GLY A 123 -6.59 -26.04 -10.18
C GLY A 123 -5.80 -26.72 -9.05
N GLY A 124 -5.32 -25.94 -8.09
CA GLY A 124 -4.52 -26.44 -6.96
C GLY A 124 -3.25 -25.64 -6.65
N MET A 125 -2.93 -24.63 -7.46
CA MET A 125 -1.77 -23.77 -7.20
C MET A 125 -1.88 -23.03 -5.86
N GLY A 126 -3.11 -22.68 -5.45
CA GLY A 126 -3.40 -22.09 -4.14
C GLY A 126 -3.36 -23.09 -2.97
N GLU A 127 -3.69 -24.36 -3.21
CA GLU A 127 -3.68 -25.40 -2.15
C GLU A 127 -2.25 -25.84 -1.78
N MET A 128 -1.29 -25.60 -2.66
CA MET A 128 0.14 -25.89 -2.43
C MET A 128 0.86 -24.82 -1.58
N VAL A 129 0.22 -23.69 -1.28
CA VAL A 129 0.86 -22.61 -0.52
C VAL A 129 0.78 -22.93 0.98
N GLN A 130 1.93 -23.25 1.58
CA GLN A 130 2.02 -23.42 3.03
C GLN A 130 2.25 -22.07 3.72
N PRO A 131 1.43 -21.71 4.73
CA PRO A 131 1.62 -20.47 5.47
C PRO A 131 2.89 -20.54 6.31
N VAL A 132 3.86 -19.68 6.01
CA VAL A 132 5.14 -19.57 6.74
C VAL A 132 5.09 -18.54 7.87
N LEU A 133 4.15 -17.59 7.81
CA LEU A 133 4.00 -16.49 8.76
C LEU A 133 2.51 -16.21 9.00
N ASN A 134 2.21 -15.66 10.18
CA ASN A 134 0.89 -15.14 10.54
C ASN A 134 0.98 -13.64 10.88
N ALA A 135 -0.18 -13.00 11.10
CA ALA A 135 -0.25 -11.57 11.40
C ALA A 135 0.60 -11.16 12.61
N ALA A 136 0.61 -11.96 13.69
CA ALA A 136 1.42 -11.67 14.88
C ALA A 136 2.92 -11.79 14.59
N GLY A 137 3.32 -12.75 13.75
CA GLY A 137 4.70 -12.90 13.27
C GLY A 137 5.15 -11.68 12.46
N ILE A 138 4.29 -11.16 11.58
CA ILE A 138 4.58 -9.94 10.81
C ILE A 138 4.77 -8.74 11.75
N GLU A 139 3.91 -8.56 12.76
CA GLU A 139 4.08 -7.47 13.73
C GLU A 139 5.35 -7.61 14.58
N ASN A 140 5.78 -8.84 14.89
CA ASN A 140 7.08 -9.08 15.52
C ASN A 140 8.24 -8.65 14.62
N LEU A 141 8.22 -9.03 13.34
CA LEU A 141 9.24 -8.62 12.37
C LEU A 141 9.28 -7.11 12.18
N ARG A 142 8.12 -6.43 12.12
CA ARG A 142 8.07 -4.96 12.04
C ARG A 142 8.75 -4.29 13.23
N ARG A 143 8.56 -4.83 14.44
CA ARG A 143 9.26 -4.33 15.64
C ARG A 143 10.78 -4.54 15.55
N LEU A 144 11.22 -5.70 15.08
CA LEU A 144 12.66 -5.96 14.87
C LEU A 144 13.27 -4.99 13.85
N VAL A 145 12.63 -4.82 12.68
CA VAL A 145 13.08 -3.88 11.65
C VAL A 145 13.12 -2.45 12.19
N SER A 146 12.13 -2.04 12.99
CA SER A 146 12.12 -0.69 13.56
C SER A 146 13.30 -0.42 14.51
N GLY A 147 13.79 -1.47 15.17
CA GLY A 147 14.92 -1.44 16.10
C GLY A 147 16.30 -1.42 15.44
N ILE A 148 16.40 -1.61 14.12
CA ILE A 148 17.68 -1.55 13.39
C ILE A 148 18.33 -0.20 13.57
N HIS A 149 19.62 -0.20 13.86
CA HIS A 149 20.41 0.99 14.11
C HIS A 149 20.66 1.77 12.81
N MET A 150 20.57 3.09 12.89
CA MET A 150 20.96 3.99 11.81
C MET A 150 21.67 5.18 12.41
N GLU A 151 22.90 5.44 11.97
CA GLU A 151 23.70 6.57 12.44
C GLU A 151 23.10 7.90 12.00
N GLU A 152 23.32 8.96 12.78
CA GLU A 152 22.83 10.30 12.49
C GLU A 152 23.31 10.82 11.12
N LYS A 153 24.54 10.48 10.72
CA LYS A 153 25.09 10.86 9.41
C LYS A 153 24.28 10.29 8.24
N LEU A 154 23.76 9.07 8.38
CA LEU A 154 22.91 8.44 7.36
C LEU A 154 21.52 9.11 7.32
N ILE A 155 20.97 9.50 8.47
CA ILE A 155 19.72 10.26 8.52
C ILE A 155 19.90 11.62 7.83
N GLN A 156 21.01 12.31 8.10
CA GLN A 156 21.37 13.56 7.43
C GLN A 156 21.56 13.36 5.92
N PHE A 157 22.17 12.24 5.51
CA PHE A 157 22.33 11.89 4.11
C PHE A 157 20.97 11.70 3.41
N ILE A 158 20.03 10.95 4.01
CA ILE A 158 18.66 10.79 3.49
C ILE A 158 17.98 12.15 3.31
N VAL A 159 18.07 13.02 4.33
CA VAL A 159 17.48 14.36 4.28
C VAL A 159 18.13 15.20 3.17
N ALA A 160 19.45 15.13 3.00
CA ALA A 160 20.16 15.86 1.95
C ALA A 160 19.76 15.39 0.54
N VAL A 161 19.65 14.07 0.32
CA VAL A 161 19.18 13.49 -0.94
C VAL A 161 17.76 13.97 -1.24
N VAL A 162 16.83 13.85 -0.29
CA VAL A 162 15.44 14.30 -0.49
C VAL A 162 15.36 15.81 -0.71
N ALA A 163 16.10 16.62 0.05
CA ALA A 163 16.12 18.07 -0.10
C ALA A 163 16.68 18.51 -1.47
N SER A 164 17.66 17.78 -2.00
CA SER A 164 18.21 18.05 -3.34
C SER A 164 17.13 17.97 -4.42
N THR A 165 16.16 17.06 -4.29
CA THR A 165 15.04 16.94 -5.24
C THR A 165 14.13 18.18 -5.27
N ARG A 166 14.03 18.92 -4.15
CA ARG A 166 13.21 20.15 -4.04
C ARG A 166 13.92 21.38 -4.60
N GLN A 167 15.25 21.33 -4.70
CA GLN A 167 16.09 22.43 -5.16
C GLN A 167 16.53 22.24 -6.62
N HIS A 168 16.32 21.05 -7.18
CA HIS A 168 16.76 20.72 -8.53
C HIS A 168 15.88 21.39 -9.59
N LYS A 169 16.48 22.24 -10.43
CA LYS A 169 15.77 23.07 -11.42
C LYS A 169 14.94 22.28 -12.45
N SER A 170 15.33 21.04 -12.73
CA SER A 170 14.60 20.16 -13.68
C SER A 170 13.44 19.41 -13.05
N ILE A 171 13.22 19.53 -11.74
CA ILE A 171 12.14 18.86 -11.02
C ILE A 171 11.07 19.89 -10.69
N TYR A 172 9.86 19.68 -11.23
CA TYR A 172 8.72 20.57 -10.99
C TYR A 172 8.22 20.50 -9.54
N LEU A 173 8.18 19.29 -8.97
CA LEU A 173 7.76 19.04 -7.60
C LEU A 173 8.72 18.03 -6.95
N GLY A 174 9.49 18.49 -5.96
CA GLY A 174 10.40 17.64 -5.19
C GLY A 174 9.66 16.74 -4.19
N ALA A 175 10.36 15.73 -3.69
CA ALA A 175 9.80 14.74 -2.78
C ALA A 175 9.45 15.34 -1.40
N SER A 176 8.35 14.91 -0.79
CA SER A 176 7.88 15.44 0.51
C SER A 176 8.71 14.92 1.69
N PRO A 177 8.52 15.41 2.93
CA PRO A 177 9.14 14.82 4.11
C PRO A 177 8.77 13.34 4.33
N ARG A 178 7.63 12.89 3.78
CA ARG A 178 7.24 11.47 3.83
C ARG A 178 8.24 10.59 3.09
N ALA A 179 8.82 11.09 2.00
CA ALA A 179 9.86 10.37 1.28
C ALA A 179 11.08 10.11 2.17
N SER A 180 11.51 11.07 3.00
CA SER A 180 12.61 10.86 3.96
C SER A 180 12.29 9.76 4.97
N ILE A 181 11.07 9.74 5.50
CA ILE A 181 10.61 8.69 6.43
C ILE A 181 10.54 7.33 5.72
N GLY A 182 10.02 7.31 4.49
CA GLY A 182 9.88 6.12 3.67
C GLY A 182 11.23 5.50 3.30
N VAL A 183 12.20 6.31 2.88
CA VAL A 183 13.58 5.88 2.61
C VAL A 183 14.19 5.31 3.88
N LEU A 184 14.08 5.99 5.02
CA LEU A 184 14.61 5.51 6.31
C LEU A 184 14.03 4.14 6.69
N GLN A 185 12.70 3.98 6.62
CA GLN A 185 12.04 2.73 6.96
C GLN A 185 12.42 1.60 5.99
N SER A 186 12.57 1.92 4.71
CA SER A 186 12.94 0.96 3.68
C SER A 186 14.40 0.53 3.81
N SER A 187 15.31 1.46 4.12
CA SER A 187 16.73 1.16 4.35
C SER A 187 16.90 0.18 5.51
N LYS A 188 16.15 0.39 6.61
CA LYS A 188 16.12 -0.56 7.73
C LYS A 188 15.60 -1.94 7.30
N ALA A 189 14.54 -1.98 6.50
CA ALA A 189 14.01 -3.24 5.99
C ALA A 189 15.04 -3.99 5.11
N ILE A 190 15.77 -3.27 4.25
CA ILE A 190 16.84 -3.84 3.41
C ILE A 190 17.97 -4.39 4.28
N ALA A 191 18.44 -3.64 5.27
CA ALA A 191 19.44 -4.12 6.22
C ALA A 191 18.98 -5.41 6.93
N ALA A 192 17.72 -5.47 7.37
CA ALA A 192 17.13 -6.64 8.01
C ALA A 192 17.13 -7.87 7.09
N MET A 193 16.70 -7.69 5.83
CA MET A 193 16.65 -8.76 4.82
C MET A 193 18.05 -9.29 4.50
N ASN A 194 19.07 -8.44 4.61
CA ASN A 194 20.48 -8.80 4.48
C ASN A 194 21.12 -9.34 5.77
N GLY A 195 20.32 -9.56 6.83
CA GLY A 195 20.79 -10.12 8.10
C GLY A 195 21.63 -9.17 8.96
N ARG A 196 21.56 -7.86 8.71
CA ARG A 196 22.28 -6.82 9.45
C ARG A 196 21.37 -6.11 10.46
N ASP A 197 21.96 -5.70 11.57
CA ASP A 197 21.33 -4.92 12.65
C ASP A 197 21.63 -3.41 12.57
N PHE A 198 22.38 -2.98 11.55
CA PHE A 198 22.66 -1.59 11.21
C PHE A 198 22.54 -1.32 9.71
N VAL A 199 22.19 -0.07 9.38
CA VAL A 199 22.09 0.42 8.01
C VAL A 199 23.45 0.89 7.49
N VAL A 200 23.74 0.62 6.22
CA VAL A 200 24.90 1.15 5.48
C VAL A 200 24.43 2.08 4.35
N PRO A 201 25.30 2.96 3.80
CA PRO A 201 24.92 3.85 2.71
C PRO A 201 24.26 3.16 1.50
N GLU A 202 24.65 1.92 1.19
CA GLU A 202 24.13 1.14 0.07
C GLU A 202 22.68 0.66 0.26
N ASP A 203 22.14 0.74 1.48
CA ASP A 203 20.73 0.42 1.75
C ASP A 203 19.77 1.59 1.44
N ILE A 204 20.31 2.80 1.24
CA ILE A 204 19.58 4.07 1.04
C ILE A 204 19.38 4.34 -0.44
#